data_AF-A0A162J1Q1-F1
#
_entry.id   AF-A0A162J1Q1-F1
#
_cell.length_a   1.000
_cell.length_b   1.000
_cell.length_c   1.000
_cell.angle_alpha   90.00
_cell.angle_beta   90.00
_cell.angle_gamma   90.00
#
_symmetry.space_group_name_H-M   'P 1'
#
loop_
_entity.id
_entity.type
_entity.pdbx_description
1 polymer ?
#
loop_
_entity_poly.entity_id
_entity_poly.type
_entity_poly.pdbx_seq_one_letter_code
_entity_poly.pdbx_strand_id
1 'polypeptide(L)'
;MTIAGPWGRLPDSLVGSVHAVGADRVSTLEMPEILGRWHGFSLALNSVNRSMGKDDLYPFVITPVIAEKLAWVHELVRRSA
;
A
#
# COMPACT_ATOMS: atom_id res chain seq x y z
N MET A 1 -21.76 -10.35 -9.39
CA MET A 1 -21.10 -9.74 -10.57
C MET A 1 -19.66 -10.24 -10.57
N THR A 2 -19.33 -11.19 -11.45
CA THR A 2 -18.10 -12.01 -11.38
C THR A 2 -17.05 -11.46 -12.35
N ILE A 3 -15.81 -11.25 -11.89
CA ILE A 3 -14.68 -10.89 -12.75
C ILE A 3 -13.88 -12.15 -13.07
N ALA A 4 -13.78 -12.51 -14.35
CA ALA A 4 -12.99 -13.65 -14.82
C ALA A 4 -11.51 -13.25 -14.90
N GLY A 5 -10.64 -14.01 -14.22
CA GLY A 5 -9.19 -13.82 -14.22
C GLY A 5 -8.42 -15.04 -14.77
N PRO A 6 -7.12 -14.90 -15.06
CA PRO A 6 -6.31 -15.91 -15.74
C PRO A 6 -6.02 -17.19 -14.92
N TRP A 7 -6.36 -17.19 -13.63
CA TRP A 7 -6.03 -18.26 -12.68
C TRP A 7 -7.25 -19.06 -12.18
N GLY A 8 -8.37 -19.02 -12.92
CA GLY A 8 -9.60 -19.69 -12.55
C GLY A 8 -10.51 -18.85 -11.64
N ARG A 9 -11.70 -19.39 -11.34
CA ARG A 9 -12.75 -18.72 -10.55
C ARG A 9 -12.30 -18.60 -9.09
N LEU A 10 -12.07 -17.38 -8.60
CA LEU A 10 -11.85 -17.15 -7.18
C LEU A 10 -13.12 -17.53 -6.39
N PRO A 11 -13.02 -18.28 -5.27
CA PRO A 11 -14.15 -18.58 -4.40
C PRO A 11 -14.78 -17.29 -3.85
N ASP A 12 -16.12 -17.23 -3.74
CA ASP A 12 -16.83 -16.05 -3.21
C ASP A 12 -16.36 -15.67 -1.79
N SER A 13 -15.88 -16.64 -1.00
CA SER A 13 -15.27 -16.41 0.32
C SER A 13 -13.98 -15.61 0.27
N LEU A 14 -13.25 -15.62 -0.85
CA LEU A 14 -12.01 -14.87 -1.03
C LEU A 14 -12.24 -13.49 -1.66
N VAL A 15 -13.37 -13.28 -2.33
CA VAL A 15 -13.72 -12.02 -3.01
C VAL A 15 -13.88 -10.86 -2.00
N GLY A 16 -14.11 -11.17 -0.72
CA GLY A 16 -14.05 -10.21 0.39
C GLY A 16 -12.89 -10.44 1.38
N SER A 17 -12.13 -11.52 1.30
CA SER A 17 -11.15 -11.84 2.36
C SER A 17 -9.94 -10.90 2.38
N VAL A 18 -9.67 -10.19 1.27
CA VAL A 18 -8.72 -9.07 1.25
C VAL A 18 -9.48 -7.77 1.55
N HIS A 19 -10.16 -7.72 2.69
CA HIS A 19 -10.44 -6.45 3.32
C HIS A 19 -9.12 -5.91 3.85
N ALA A 20 -8.76 -4.67 3.51
CA ALA A 20 -7.81 -3.91 4.31
C ALA A 20 -8.47 -3.61 5.67
N VAL A 21 -8.64 -4.64 6.51
CA VAL A 21 -9.13 -4.51 7.87
C VAL A 21 -8.10 -3.66 8.60
N GLY A 22 -8.48 -2.42 8.95
CA GLY A 22 -7.59 -1.45 9.60
C GLY A 22 -7.14 -0.27 8.73
N ALA A 23 -7.66 -0.11 7.50
CA ALA A 23 -7.54 1.16 6.81
C ALA A 23 -8.50 2.19 7.46
N ASP A 24 -8.12 2.67 8.64
CA ASP A 24 -8.46 4.03 9.04
C ASP A 24 -8.24 4.92 7.81
N ARG A 25 -9.18 5.83 7.50
CA ARG A 25 -9.11 6.55 6.22
C ARG A 25 -7.72 7.17 6.14
N VAL A 26 -6.89 6.76 5.17
CA VAL A 26 -5.51 7.27 5.03
C VAL A 26 -5.50 8.81 5.04
N SER A 27 -6.60 9.44 4.62
CA SER A 27 -6.86 10.86 4.70
C SER A 27 -6.82 11.49 6.10
N THR A 28 -7.00 10.72 7.19
CA THR A 28 -6.97 11.22 8.58
C THR A 28 -5.61 11.04 9.26
N LEU A 29 -4.68 10.31 8.65
CA LEU A 29 -3.35 10.09 9.19
C LEU A 29 -2.41 11.23 8.81
N GLU A 30 -1.42 11.49 9.64
CA GLU A 30 -0.31 12.36 9.26
C GLU A 30 0.68 11.62 8.35
N MET A 31 1.37 12.35 7.48
CA MET A 31 2.27 11.72 6.50
C MET A 31 3.34 10.80 7.13
N PRO A 32 3.96 11.13 8.28
CA PRO A 32 4.89 10.21 8.95
C PRO A 32 4.26 8.85 9.31
N GLU A 33 3.00 8.83 9.72
CA GLU A 33 2.28 7.60 10.03
C GLU A 33 2.00 6.78 8.77
N ILE A 34 1.61 7.45 7.69
CA ILE A 34 1.38 6.83 6.38
C ILE A 34 2.68 6.18 5.89
N LEU A 35 3.79 6.91 5.93
CA LEU A 35 5.11 6.42 5.49
C LEU A 35 5.61 5.26 6.36
N GLY A 36 5.37 5.29 7.68
CA GLY A 36 5.70 4.18 8.57
C GLY A 36 4.95 2.90 8.21
N ARG A 37 3.63 3.01 7.99
CA ARG A 37 2.80 1.87 7.55
C ARG A 37 3.21 1.37 6.16
N TRP A 38 3.43 2.28 5.22
CA TRP A 38 3.90 1.97 3.86
C TRP A 38 5.23 1.23 3.88
N HIS A 39 6.18 1.68 4.71
CA HIS A 39 7.50 1.06 4.80
C HIS A 39 7.40 -0.40 5.25
N GLY A 40 6.69 -0.67 6.36
CA GLY A 40 6.46 -2.03 6.84
C GLY A 40 5.77 -2.92 5.79
N PHE A 41 4.78 -2.37 5.09
CA PHE A 41 4.08 -3.07 4.02
C PHE A 41 5.00 -3.41 2.83
N SER A 42 5.80 -2.45 2.37
CA SER A 42 6.75 -2.66 1.26
C SER A 42 7.80 -3.72 1.58
N LEU A 43 8.31 -3.75 2.82
CA LEU A 43 9.26 -4.76 3.27
C LEU A 43 8.65 -6.17 3.31
N ALA A 44 7.40 -6.28 3.79
CA ALA A 44 6.69 -7.55 3.80
C ALA A 44 6.49 -8.08 2.37
N LEU A 45 6.05 -7.22 1.44
CA LEU A 45 5.86 -7.62 0.04
C LEU A 45 7.16 -7.97 -0.67
N ASN A 46 8.23 -7.21 -0.45
CA ASN A 46 9.56 -7.55 -0.99
C ASN A 46 10.03 -8.91 -0.48
N SER A 47 9.82 -9.20 0.82
CA SER A 47 10.19 -10.49 1.41
C SER A 47 9.41 -11.67 0.81
N VAL A 48 8.11 -11.48 0.55
CA VAL A 48 7.29 -12.48 -0.17
C VAL A 48 7.80 -12.67 -1.60
N ASN A 49 8.14 -11.58 -2.31
CA ASN A 49 8.63 -11.69 -3.69
C ASN A 49 9.96 -12.44 -3.77
N ARG A 50 10.91 -12.12 -2.86
CA ARG A 50 12.18 -12.86 -2.74
C ARG A 50 12.00 -14.33 -2.38
N SER A 51 11.03 -14.66 -1.54
CA SER A 51 10.69 -16.05 -1.20
C SER A 51 10.20 -16.86 -2.41
N MET A 52 9.66 -16.18 -3.43
CA MET A 52 9.29 -16.78 -4.71
C MET A 52 10.44 -16.77 -5.74
N GLY A 53 11.65 -16.39 -5.36
CA GLY A 53 12.80 -16.25 -6.27
C GLY A 53 12.70 -15.05 -7.22
N LYS A 54 11.86 -14.06 -6.90
CA LYS A 54 11.71 -12.82 -7.68
C LYS A 54 12.45 -11.67 -7.00
N ASP A 55 12.80 -10.65 -7.77
CA ASP A 55 13.39 -9.41 -7.27
C ASP A 55 12.42 -8.63 -6.37
N ASP A 56 12.89 -7.59 -5.69
CA ASP A 56 12.02 -6.74 -4.87
C ASP A 56 10.92 -6.07 -5.70
N LEU A 57 9.67 -6.14 -5.21
CA LEU A 57 8.52 -5.53 -5.87
C LEU A 57 8.54 -4.01 -5.77
N TYR A 58 9.11 -3.50 -4.68
CA TYR A 58 9.30 -2.07 -4.41
C TYR A 58 10.79 -1.79 -4.14
N PRO A 59 11.64 -1.73 -5.19
CA PRO A 59 13.09 -1.55 -5.06
C PRO A 59 13.47 -0.06 -4.98
N PHE A 60 12.73 0.74 -4.19
CA PHE A 60 12.99 2.17 -4.06
C PHE A 60 13.04 2.61 -2.60
N VAL A 61 13.76 3.71 -2.38
CA VAL A 61 13.90 4.33 -1.06
C VAL A 61 13.19 5.68 -1.06
N ILE A 62 12.36 5.92 -0.06
CA ILE A 62 11.79 7.24 0.20
C ILE A 62 12.83 8.01 1.01
N THR A 63 13.52 8.94 0.35
CA THR A 63 14.51 9.81 1.00
C THR A 63 13.81 10.86 1.87
N PRO A 64 14.53 11.51 2.81
CA PRO A 64 13.96 12.60 3.61
C PRO A 64 13.30 13.70 2.77
N VAL A 65 13.96 14.11 1.67
CA VAL A 65 13.44 15.14 0.75
C VAL A 65 12.14 14.69 0.06
N ILE A 66 12.03 13.40 -0.30
CA ILE A 66 10.79 12.86 -0.88
C ILE A 66 9.70 12.79 0.19
N ALA A 67 10.03 12.40 1.41
CA ALA A 67 9.09 12.36 2.53
C ALA A 67 8.49 13.75 2.82
N GLU A 68 9.32 14.80 2.84
CA GLU A 68 8.89 16.19 2.98
C GLU A 68 7.95 16.62 1.85
N LYS A 69 8.31 16.28 0.60
CA LYS A 69 7.45 16.58 -0.56
C LYS A 69 6.09 15.91 -0.44
N LEU A 70 6.05 14.63 -0.05
CA LEU A 70 4.80 13.89 0.14
C LEU A 70 3.98 14.52 1.27
N ALA A 71 4.60 14.92 2.37
CA ALA A 71 3.92 15.59 3.49
C ALA A 71 3.28 16.91 3.03
N TRP A 72 4.01 17.70 2.24
CA TRP A 72 3.49 18.92 1.66
C TRP A 72 2.29 18.69 0.72
N VAL A 73 2.37 17.69 -0.16
CA VAL A 73 1.25 17.34 -1.06
C VAL A 73 0.02 16.90 -0.27
N HIS A 74 0.19 16.10 0.78
CA HIS A 74 -0.90 15.64 1.63
C HIS A 74 -1.63 16.80 2.31
N GLU A 75 -0.88 17.73 2.88
CA GLU A 75 -1.46 18.94 3.47
C GLU A 75 -2.14 19.83 2.42
N LEU A 76 -1.55 19.96 1.23
CA LEU A 76 -2.17 20.72 0.15
C LEU A 76 -3.54 20.14 -0.24
N VAL A 77 -3.62 18.82 -0.42
CA VAL A 77 -4.88 18.15 -0.77
C VAL A 77 -5.90 18.27 0.36
N ARG A 78 -5.49 18.11 1.63
CA ARG A 78 -6.38 18.26 2.80
C ARG A 78 -6.98 19.65 2.92
N ARG A 79 -6.26 20.70 2.54
CA ARG A 79 -6.78 22.07 2.52
C ARG A 79 -7.74 22.36 1.36
N SER A 80 -7.71 21.56 0.30
CA SER A 80 -8.55 21.74 -0.89
C SER A 80 -9.86 20.94 -0.86
N ALA A 81 -9.99 20.01 0.10
CA ALA A 81 -11.17 19.18 0.31
C ALA A 81 -12.15 19.83 1.29
#